data_AF-A0A645JQN4-F1
#
_entry.id   AF-A0A645JQN4-F1
#
_cell.length_a   1.000
_cell.length_b   1.000
_cell.length_c   1.000
_cell.angle_alpha   90.00
_cell.angle_beta   90.00
_cell.angle_gamma   90.00
#
_symmetry.space_group_name_H-M   'P 1'
#
loop_
_entity.id
_entity.type
_entity.pdbx_description
1 polymer ?
#
loop_
_entity_poly.entity_id
_entity_poly.type
_entity_poly.pdbx_seq_one_letter_code
_entity_poly.pdbx_strand_id
1 'polypeptide(L)'
;MLINPYPSYRSIAENRFYESKFVYSIVPGALTAYDLPDLAATLAPRRLFMAGNKHITHVSDSGDTAIIEEAYNNHSAKQQLTISSSELTENLENLFIEWIK
;
A
#
# COMPACT_ATOMS: atom_id res chain seq x y z
N MET A 1 4.73 5.11 -7.61
CA MET A 1 4.12 5.89 -6.52
C MET A 1 2.67 5.47 -6.36
N LEU A 2 2.21 5.22 -5.14
CA LEU A 2 0.82 4.91 -4.78
C LEU A 2 0.29 5.99 -3.83
N ILE A 3 -0.84 6.61 -4.17
CA ILE A 3 -1.47 7.71 -3.41
C ILE A 3 -2.83 7.23 -2.91
N ASN A 4 -3.06 7.30 -1.60
CA ASN A 4 -4.22 6.73 -0.91
C ASN A 4 -4.55 5.30 -1.40
N PRO A 5 -3.56 4.38 -1.53
CA PRO A 5 -3.88 3.02 -1.95
C PRO A 5 -4.76 2.35 -0.90
N TYR A 6 -5.67 1.50 -1.36
CA TYR A 6 -6.37 0.61 -0.45
C TYR A 6 -5.39 -0.48 0.01
N PRO A 7 -5.38 -0.86 1.31
CA PRO A 7 -4.35 -1.75 1.85
C PRO A 7 -4.43 -3.16 1.26
N SER A 8 -5.63 -3.73 1.08
CA SER A 8 -5.79 -5.14 0.71
C SER A 8 -7.20 -5.45 0.19
N TYR A 9 -7.34 -6.40 -0.74
CA TYR A 9 -8.62 -7.01 -1.10
C TYR A 9 -9.20 -7.87 0.02
N ARG A 10 -8.35 -8.50 0.83
CA ARG A 10 -8.76 -9.32 1.98
C ARG A 10 -9.50 -8.45 2.99
N SER A 11 -9.04 -7.22 3.24
CA SER A 11 -9.74 -6.31 4.15
C SER A 11 -11.15 -5.93 3.65
N ILE A 12 -11.41 -5.92 2.33
CA ILE A 12 -12.79 -5.77 1.80
C ILE A 12 -13.64 -7.00 2.11
N ALA A 13 -13.09 -8.20 1.91
CA ALA A 13 -13.81 -9.44 2.10
C ALA A 13 -14.10 -9.73 3.59
N GLU A 14 -13.19 -9.35 4.49
CA GLU A 14 -13.29 -9.60 5.92
C GLU A 14 -14.08 -8.53 6.68
N ASN A 15 -14.20 -7.31 6.14
CA ASN A 15 -14.95 -6.24 6.78
C ASN A 15 -16.38 -6.11 6.22
N ARG A 16 -17.39 -6.30 7.08
CA ARG A 16 -18.79 -6.03 6.72
C ARG A 16 -19.02 -4.57 6.27
N PHE A 17 -18.28 -3.63 6.87
CA PHE A 17 -18.38 -2.21 6.59
C PHE A 17 -17.10 -1.72 5.91
N TYR A 18 -16.93 -2.08 4.65
CA TYR A 18 -15.84 -1.57 3.82
C TYR A 18 -16.23 -0.25 3.12
N GLU A 19 -15.25 0.53 2.68
CA GLU A 19 -15.49 1.74 1.92
C GLU A 19 -15.94 1.39 0.48
N SER A 20 -17.22 1.61 0.18
CA SER A 20 -17.84 1.21 -1.10
C SER A 20 -17.22 1.83 -2.35
N LYS A 21 -16.51 2.96 -2.20
CA LYS A 21 -15.77 3.60 -3.30
C LYS A 21 -14.71 2.69 -3.94
N PHE A 22 -14.21 1.68 -3.21
CA PHE A 22 -13.21 0.74 -3.71
C PHE A 22 -13.80 -0.46 -4.46
N VAL A 23 -15.13 -0.63 -4.51
CA VAL A 23 -15.80 -1.75 -5.21
C VAL A 23 -15.43 -1.80 -6.69
N TYR A 24 -15.31 -0.64 -7.33
CA TYR A 24 -14.94 -0.52 -8.74
C TYR A 24 -13.49 -0.94 -9.03
N SER A 25 -12.66 -1.12 -7.99
CA SER A 25 -11.26 -1.53 -8.09
C SER A 25 -11.03 -2.99 -7.72
N ILE A 26 -12.10 -3.75 -7.44
CA ILE A 26 -12.03 -5.17 -7.09
C ILE A 26 -11.94 -6.02 -8.34
N VAL A 27 -11.03 -6.99 -8.32
CA VAL A 27 -10.93 -8.03 -9.35
C VAL A 27 -11.58 -9.32 -8.80
N PRO A 28 -12.63 -9.86 -9.45
CA PRO A 28 -13.27 -11.09 -9.01
C PRO A 28 -12.29 -12.25 -8.89
N GLY A 29 -12.31 -12.95 -7.76
CA GLY A 29 -11.43 -14.10 -7.51
C GLY A 29 -9.96 -13.75 -7.23
N ALA A 30 -9.58 -12.48 -7.14
CA ALA A 30 -8.20 -12.07 -6.91
C ALA A 30 -7.56 -12.75 -5.70
N LEU A 31 -8.27 -12.83 -4.57
CA LEU A 31 -7.80 -13.45 -3.33
C LEU A 31 -7.43 -14.95 -3.45
N THR A 32 -7.81 -15.62 -4.54
CA THR A 32 -7.36 -17.00 -4.81
C THR A 32 -5.95 -17.07 -5.38
N ALA A 33 -5.41 -15.95 -5.85
CA ALA A 33 -4.12 -15.85 -6.53
C ALA A 33 -3.19 -14.78 -5.94
N TYR A 34 -3.71 -13.63 -5.51
CA TYR A 34 -2.92 -12.52 -4.97
C TYR A 34 -3.75 -11.53 -4.14
N ASP A 35 -3.07 -10.77 -3.30
CA ASP A 35 -3.59 -9.56 -2.66
C ASP A 35 -2.77 -8.31 -3.07
N LEU A 36 -3.28 -7.10 -2.77
CA LEU A 36 -2.60 -5.83 -3.08
C LEU A 36 -1.22 -5.68 -2.39
N PRO A 37 -1.05 -6.10 -1.11
CA PRO A 37 0.27 -6.11 -0.48
C PRO A 37 1.26 -7.02 -1.21
N ASP A 38 0.81 -8.20 -1.67
CA ASP A 38 1.64 -9.13 -2.42
C ASP A 38 2.13 -8.49 -3.73
N LEU A 39 1.23 -7.80 -4.45
CA LEU A 39 1.59 -7.07 -5.65
C LEU A 39 2.59 -5.94 -5.37
N ALA A 40 2.38 -5.17 -4.29
CA ALA A 40 3.32 -4.13 -3.89
C ALA A 40 4.70 -4.71 -3.53
N ALA A 41 4.74 -5.88 -2.90
CA ALA A 41 5.97 -6.61 -2.59
C ALA A 41 6.74 -7.04 -3.85
N THR A 42 6.04 -7.41 -4.94
CA THR A 42 6.70 -7.75 -6.23
C THR A 42 7.48 -6.60 -6.86
N LEU A 43 7.25 -5.35 -6.41
CA LEU A 43 8.00 -4.20 -6.89
C LEU A 43 9.43 -4.17 -6.34
N ALA A 44 9.73 -4.89 -5.26
CA ALA A 44 11.09 -5.00 -4.74
C ALA A 44 12.02 -5.57 -5.83
N PRO A 45 13.25 -5.04 -5.98
CA PRO A 45 13.87 -3.95 -5.22
C PRO A 45 13.57 -2.54 -5.77
N ARG A 46 12.74 -2.37 -6.80
CA ARG A 46 12.52 -1.05 -7.42
C ARG A 46 11.91 -0.05 -6.44
N ARG A 47 12.16 1.25 -6.65
CA ARG A 47 11.66 2.31 -5.77
C ARG A 47 10.13 2.32 -5.69
N LEU A 48 9.59 2.23 -4.48
CA LEU A 48 8.17 2.32 -4.17
C LEU A 48 7.94 3.39 -3.10
N PHE A 49 7.10 4.35 -3.44
CA PHE A 49 6.60 5.36 -2.51
C PHE A 49 5.10 5.18 -2.33
N MET A 50 4.65 4.99 -1.10
CA MET A 50 3.25 4.83 -0.70
C MET A 50 2.87 5.97 0.24
N ALA A 51 1.80 6.69 -0.06
CA ALA A 51 1.36 7.79 0.79
C ALA A 51 -0.16 7.84 1.00
N GLY A 52 -0.59 8.40 2.13
CA GLY A 52 -2.00 8.72 2.42
C GLY A 52 -2.89 7.56 2.80
N ASN A 53 -2.32 6.46 3.30
CA ASN A 53 -3.14 5.37 3.75
C ASN A 53 -3.85 5.76 5.07
N LYS A 54 -5.07 6.29 4.92
CA LYS A 54 -5.96 6.73 6.01
C LYS A 54 -6.47 5.57 6.87
N HIS A 55 -6.17 4.32 6.50
CA HIS A 55 -6.60 3.09 7.19
C HIS A 55 -5.50 2.40 8.02
N ILE A 56 -4.21 2.73 7.84
CA ILE A 56 -3.12 2.17 8.67
C ILE A 56 -3.28 2.55 10.15
N THR A 57 -4.08 3.57 10.46
CA THR A 57 -4.27 4.06 11.83
C THR A 57 -5.22 3.22 12.68
N HIS A 58 -5.94 2.25 12.12
CA HIS A 58 -6.87 1.39 12.88
C HIS A 58 -6.44 -0.09 12.93
N VAL A 59 -5.37 -0.37 13.68
CA VAL A 59 -5.15 -1.55 14.57
C VAL A 59 -5.30 -2.97 13.96
N SER A 60 -5.58 -3.12 12.65
CA SER A 60 -5.74 -4.40 11.95
C SER A 60 -4.82 -4.55 10.72
N ASP A 61 -4.12 -3.47 10.33
CA ASP A 61 -3.37 -3.31 9.08
C ASP A 61 -1.86 -3.62 9.18
N SER A 62 -1.35 -4.07 10.34
CA SER A 62 0.10 -4.28 10.55
C SER A 62 0.66 -5.45 9.73
N GLY A 63 -0.18 -6.38 9.26
CA GLY A 63 0.23 -7.52 8.44
C GLY A 63 0.52 -7.14 6.98
N ASP A 64 -0.30 -6.26 6.41
CA ASP A 64 -0.24 -5.91 4.99
C ASP A 64 1.04 -5.14 4.66
N THR A 65 1.42 -4.17 5.50
CA THR A 65 2.69 -3.46 5.32
C THR A 65 3.90 -4.34 5.65
N ALA A 66 3.76 -5.30 6.56
CA ALA A 66 4.85 -6.19 6.94
C ALA A 66 5.32 -7.07 5.78
N ILE A 67 4.40 -7.57 4.94
CA ILE A 67 4.75 -8.36 3.74
C ILE A 67 5.62 -7.54 2.78
N ILE A 68 5.25 -6.27 2.57
CA ILE A 68 5.99 -5.35 1.70
C ILE A 68 7.37 -5.06 2.29
N GLU A 69 7.44 -4.72 3.58
CA GLU A 69 8.70 -4.46 4.26
C GLU A 69 9.63 -5.68 4.24
N GLU A 70 9.11 -6.88 4.48
CA GLU A 70 9.85 -8.13 4.44
C GLU A 70 10.44 -8.37 3.04
N ALA A 71 9.65 -8.20 1.98
CA ALA A 71 10.13 -8.34 0.61
C ALA A 71 11.28 -7.38 0.29
N TYR A 72 11.16 -6.09 0.67
CA TYR A 72 12.24 -5.12 0.47
C TYR A 72 13.47 -5.43 1.31
N ASN A 73 13.31 -5.95 2.54
CA ASN A 73 14.41 -6.39 3.38
C ASN A 73 15.15 -7.61 2.78
N ASN A 74 14.42 -8.60 2.27
CA ASN A 74 14.98 -9.79 1.63
C ASN A 74 15.81 -9.45 0.38
N HIS A 75 15.45 -8.38 -0.32
CA HIS A 75 16.21 -7.85 -1.45
C HIS A 75 17.31 -6.85 -1.05
N SER A 76 17.59 -6.64 0.24
CA SER A 76 18.52 -5.62 0.74
C SER A 76 18.22 -4.20 0.22
N ALA A 77 16.95 -3.94 -0.09
CA ALA A 77 16.44 -2.78 -0.80
C ALA A 77 15.62 -1.85 0.09
N LYS A 78 15.73 -1.97 1.42
CA LYS A 78 14.90 -1.21 2.39
C LYS A 78 14.86 0.30 2.11
N GLN A 79 15.96 0.89 1.64
CA GLN A 79 16.05 2.31 1.31
C GLN A 79 15.20 2.73 0.09
N GLN A 80 14.74 1.77 -0.70
CA GLN A 80 13.91 1.97 -1.89
C GLN A 80 12.41 1.93 -1.57
N LEU A 81 12.04 1.65 -0.32
CA LEU A 81 10.66 1.68 0.18
C LEU A 81 10.46 2.89 1.10
N THR A 82 9.49 3.73 0.76
CA THR A 82 9.06 4.85 1.60
C THR A 82 7.54 4.77 1.80
N ILE A 83 7.10 4.72 3.06
CA ILE A 83 5.69 4.67 3.45
C ILE A 83 5.40 5.90 4.32
N SER A 84 4.56 6.82 3.82
CA SER A 84 4.21 8.07 4.48
C SER A 84 2.72 8.09 4.88
N SER A 85 2.43 8.17 6.17
CA SER A 85 1.05 8.23 6.69
C SER A 85 0.47 9.65 6.75
N SER A 86 1.24 10.69 6.43
CA SER A 86 0.79 12.08 6.59
C SER A 86 -0.37 12.41 5.66
N GLU A 87 -1.30 13.26 6.13
CA GLU A 87 -2.38 13.82 5.33
C GLU A 87 -1.80 14.43 4.04
N LEU A 88 -2.05 13.75 2.94
CA LEU A 88 -1.50 14.06 1.62
C LEU A 88 -1.90 15.44 1.07
N THR A 89 -2.86 16.10 1.70
CA THR A 89 -3.62 17.20 1.13
C THR A 89 -2.83 18.49 0.94
N GLU A 90 -1.72 18.71 1.66
CA GLU A 90 -0.99 19.98 1.57
C GLU A 90 0.31 19.92 0.75
N ASN A 91 0.81 18.75 0.34
CA ASN A 91 2.18 18.68 -0.20
C ASN A 91 2.49 17.58 -1.24
N LEU A 92 1.52 17.15 -2.04
CA LEU A 92 1.74 16.13 -3.09
C LEU A 92 2.87 16.49 -4.07
N GLU A 93 3.01 17.77 -4.44
CA GLU A 93 4.05 18.22 -5.36
C GLU A 93 5.46 18.02 -4.77
N ASN A 94 5.65 18.38 -3.50
CA ASN A 94 6.93 18.20 -2.82
C ASN A 94 7.25 16.72 -2.60
N LEU A 95 6.27 15.88 -2.28
CA LEU A 95 6.45 14.43 -2.18
C LEU A 95 6.87 13.81 -3.52
N PHE A 96 6.28 14.27 -4.62
CA PHE A 96 6.65 13.80 -5.95
C PHE A 96 8.07 14.23 -6.35
N ILE A 97 8.44 15.48 -6.06
CA ILE A 97 9.79 16.00 -6.27
C ILE A 97 10.83 15.22 -5.44
N GLU A 98 10.51 14.90 -4.18
CA GLU A 98 11.37 14.07 -3.33
C GLU A 98 11.57 12.67 -3.91
N TRP A 99 10.51 12.06 -4.44
CA TRP A 99 10.57 10.71 -5.00
C TRP A 99 11.38 10.59 -6.30
N ILE A 100 11.31 11.61 -7.17
CA ILE A 100 12.03 11.62 -8.46
C ILE A 100 13.54 11.81 -8.30
N LYS A 101 13.99 12.53 -7.26
CA LYS A 101 15.41 12.76 -6.99
C LYS A 101 16.18 11.46 -6.76
#